data_AF-A0A1L9SMP6-F1
#
_entry.id   AF-A0A1L9SMP6-F1
#
_cell.length_a   1.000
_cell.length_b   1.000
_cell.length_c   1.000
_cell.angle_alpha   90.00
_cell.angle_beta   90.00
_cell.angle_gamma   90.00
#
_symmetry.space_group_name_H-M   'P 1'
#
loop_
_entity.id
_entity.type
_entity.pdbx_description
1 polymer ?
#
loop_
_entity_poly.entity_id
_entity_poly.type
_entity_poly.pdbx_seq_one_letter_code
_entity_poly.pdbx_strand_id
1 'polypeptide(L)'
;MPWLPLDPEEDMNSDAQENSEPPSKPVETPTAMQVRNRRKRYLDAHPEYFSAELELADPLLYDRLIRRFQTTEEREAEGRAKGFSGVLQTDIMRSEAKLDALAHPDPHSILSYTRGPNGEILAEDRDEIPLDKEEGEKLWRQNMELRFLRGEDRDFDYTTVDENEEYDDWNEEQERYFDDEEPEWVIENTEGDDNVQSHLQGETGVQDF
;
A
#
# COMPACT_ATOMS: atom_id res chain seq x y z
N MET A 1 -82.60 15.20 -30.53
CA MET A 1 -82.43 13.77 -30.94
C MET A 1 -82.05 13.75 -32.40
N PRO A 2 -81.14 12.89 -32.90
CA PRO A 2 -80.58 11.60 -32.36
C PRO A 2 -79.67 11.78 -31.12
N TRP A 3 -79.10 10.80 -30.37
CA TRP A 3 -79.35 9.35 -30.15
C TRP A 3 -79.17 8.40 -31.36
N LEU A 4 -78.17 7.52 -31.51
CA LEU A 4 -77.30 6.71 -30.62
C LEU A 4 -76.03 6.24 -31.44
N PRO A 5 -75.08 5.37 -31.00
CA PRO A 5 -74.97 4.60 -29.75
C PRO A 5 -73.63 4.71 -28.99
N LEU A 6 -73.56 3.99 -27.87
CA LEU A 6 -72.36 3.65 -27.09
C LEU A 6 -71.80 2.27 -27.54
N ASP A 7 -70.52 2.04 -27.18
CA ASP A 7 -69.80 0.77 -26.98
C ASP A 7 -69.05 0.13 -28.17
N PRO A 8 -67.96 -0.65 -27.94
CA PRO A 8 -67.19 -0.89 -26.71
C PRO A 8 -65.65 -0.63 -26.85
N GLU A 9 -64.92 -1.07 -25.82
CA GLU A 9 -63.45 -1.07 -25.63
C GLU A 9 -62.62 -1.67 -26.79
N GLU A 10 -61.48 -1.05 -27.10
CA GLU A 10 -60.28 -1.75 -27.60
C GLU A 10 -59.05 -1.25 -26.83
N ASP A 11 -58.53 -2.09 -25.93
CA ASP A 11 -57.23 -1.93 -25.31
C ASP A 11 -56.13 -2.06 -26.37
N MET A 12 -55.42 -0.96 -26.64
CA MET A 12 -54.13 -1.01 -27.35
C MET A 12 -53.05 -0.46 -26.43
N ASN A 13 -52.63 -1.33 -25.53
CA ASN A 13 -51.51 -1.16 -24.61
C ASN A 13 -50.26 -0.71 -25.39
N SER A 14 -49.92 0.56 -25.31
CA SER A 14 -48.66 1.07 -25.84
C SER A 14 -47.55 0.69 -24.89
N ASP A 15 -46.93 -0.47 -25.11
CA ASP A 15 -45.69 -0.86 -24.45
C ASP A 15 -44.59 0.15 -24.82
N ALA A 16 -44.51 1.22 -24.02
CA ALA A 16 -43.39 2.13 -23.98
C ALA A 16 -42.21 1.33 -23.44
N GLN A 17 -41.43 0.76 -24.37
CA GLN A 17 -40.30 -0.10 -24.07
C GLN A 17 -39.20 0.75 -23.43
N GLU A 18 -39.31 0.88 -22.11
CA GLU A 18 -38.43 1.63 -21.24
C GLU A 18 -37.06 0.95 -21.27
N ASN A 19 -36.12 1.53 -22.03
CA ASN A 19 -34.71 1.18 -21.99
C ASN A 19 -34.15 1.60 -20.63
N SER A 20 -34.45 0.80 -19.61
CA SER A 20 -33.73 0.82 -18.34
C SER A 20 -32.35 0.23 -18.60
N GLU A 21 -31.39 1.11 -18.89
CA GLU A 21 -29.99 0.79 -18.63
C GLU A 21 -29.90 0.29 -17.19
N PRO A 22 -29.24 -0.85 -16.92
CA PRO A 22 -29.07 -1.31 -15.55
C PRO A 22 -28.39 -0.18 -14.76
N PRO A 23 -28.82 0.09 -13.51
CA PRO A 23 -28.21 1.15 -12.73
C PRO A 23 -26.72 0.88 -12.68
N SER A 24 -25.94 1.83 -13.22
CA SER A 24 -24.49 1.80 -13.16
C SER A 24 -24.12 1.57 -11.71
N LYS A 25 -23.49 0.42 -11.39
CA LYS A 25 -23.03 0.14 -10.03
C LYS A 25 -22.24 1.37 -9.57
N PRO A 26 -22.49 1.90 -8.35
CA PRO A 26 -21.63 2.94 -7.82
C PRO A 26 -20.19 2.43 -7.89
N VAL A 27 -19.29 3.24 -8.45
CA VAL A 27 -17.86 2.94 -8.43
C VAL A 27 -17.42 3.14 -6.98
N GLU A 28 -17.50 2.07 -6.20
CA GLU A 28 -17.05 2.05 -4.82
C GLU A 28 -15.53 2.25 -4.83
N THR A 29 -15.09 3.42 -4.38
CA THR A 29 -13.66 3.73 -4.28
C THR A 29 -13.01 2.71 -3.33
N PRO A 30 -11.95 2.01 -3.75
CA PRO A 30 -11.37 0.94 -2.94
C PRO A 30 -10.88 1.49 -1.61
N THR A 31 -11.12 0.74 -0.54
CA THR A 31 -10.65 1.11 0.80
C THR A 31 -9.12 1.13 0.83
N ALA A 32 -8.54 1.91 1.74
CA ALA A 32 -7.07 1.96 1.92
C ALA A 32 -6.46 0.58 2.26
N MET A 33 -7.26 -0.36 2.78
CA MET A 33 -6.85 -1.75 3.00
C MET A 33 -6.82 -2.54 1.69
N GLN A 34 -7.86 -2.45 0.85
CA GLN A 34 -7.88 -3.08 -0.48
C GLN A 34 -6.72 -2.58 -1.34
N VAL A 35 -6.49 -1.27 -1.40
CA VAL A 35 -5.34 -0.69 -2.13
C VAL A 35 -4.00 -1.29 -1.66
N ARG A 36 -3.78 -1.40 -0.35
CA ARG A 36 -2.55 -2.03 0.20
C ARG A 36 -2.46 -3.52 -0.13
N ASN A 37 -3.57 -4.24 -0.09
CA ASN A 37 -3.62 -5.67 -0.43
C ASN A 37 -3.33 -5.90 -1.92
N ARG A 38 -3.96 -5.13 -2.82
CA ARG A 38 -3.72 -5.15 -4.27
C ARG A 38 -2.24 -4.88 -4.58
N ARG A 39 -1.66 -3.82 -3.99
CA ARG A 39 -0.23 -3.50 -4.11
C ARG A 39 0.68 -4.60 -3.58
N LYS A 40 0.33 -5.24 -2.47
CA LYS A 40 1.10 -6.38 -1.94
C LYS A 40 1.08 -7.57 -2.89
N ARG A 41 -0.11 -7.93 -3.42
CA ARG A 41 -0.24 -9.01 -4.43
C ARG A 41 0.51 -8.69 -5.72
N TYR A 42 0.50 -7.43 -6.16
CA TYR A 42 1.31 -7.00 -7.30
C TYR A 42 2.81 -7.28 -7.07
N LEU A 43 3.38 -6.87 -5.92
CA LEU A 43 4.79 -7.11 -5.60
C LEU A 43 5.14 -8.60 -5.49
N ASP A 44 4.25 -9.41 -4.92
CA ASP A 44 4.46 -10.86 -4.80
C ASP A 44 4.43 -11.57 -6.17
N ALA A 45 3.65 -11.05 -7.13
CA ALA A 45 3.61 -11.52 -8.51
C ALA A 45 4.73 -10.93 -9.41
N HIS A 46 5.26 -9.75 -9.08
CA HIS A 46 6.24 -9.01 -9.89
C HIS A 46 7.59 -8.85 -9.17
N PRO A 47 8.39 -9.94 -9.04
CA PRO A 47 9.75 -9.86 -8.49
C PRO A 47 10.67 -8.96 -9.33
N GLU A 48 10.31 -8.67 -10.58
CA GLU A 48 11.00 -7.75 -11.51
C GLU A 48 11.00 -6.29 -11.03
N TYR A 49 10.07 -5.88 -10.15
CA TYR A 49 10.06 -4.52 -9.58
C TYR A 49 11.36 -4.20 -8.81
N PHE A 50 11.96 -5.20 -8.15
CA PHE A 50 13.21 -5.04 -7.40
C PHE A 50 14.47 -5.11 -8.30
N SER A 51 14.42 -4.49 -9.47
CA SER A 51 15.52 -4.42 -10.43
C SER A 51 16.54 -3.32 -10.09
N ALA A 52 17.62 -3.26 -10.88
CA ALA A 52 18.66 -2.23 -10.76
C ALA A 52 18.22 -0.82 -11.18
N GLU A 53 16.98 -0.62 -11.67
CA GLU A 53 16.44 0.72 -11.93
C GLU A 53 15.93 1.38 -10.63
N LEU A 54 15.52 0.57 -9.66
CA LEU A 54 15.03 1.01 -8.34
C LEU A 54 16.13 1.68 -7.48
N GLU A 55 17.40 1.59 -7.88
CA GLU A 55 18.52 2.34 -7.31
C GLU A 55 18.31 3.87 -7.36
N LEU A 56 17.59 4.35 -8.37
CA LEU A 56 17.34 5.79 -8.58
C LEU A 56 16.12 6.30 -7.80
N ALA A 57 15.24 5.40 -7.36
CA ALA A 57 13.99 5.74 -6.68
C ALA A 57 14.21 6.18 -5.22
N ASP A 58 15.22 5.61 -4.55
CA ASP A 58 15.85 6.18 -3.34
C ASP A 58 17.38 6.04 -3.40
N PRO A 59 18.09 7.07 -3.92
CA PRO A 59 19.54 7.03 -4.07
C PRO A 59 20.28 7.16 -2.74
N LEU A 60 19.60 7.52 -1.64
CA LEU A 60 20.21 7.69 -0.32
C LEU A 60 20.22 6.37 0.45
N LEU A 61 19.10 5.67 0.42
CA LEU A 61 18.96 4.33 0.99
C LEU A 61 19.89 3.35 0.28
N TYR A 62 19.93 3.37 -1.06
CA TYR A 62 20.81 2.52 -1.84
C TYR A 62 22.30 2.75 -1.52
N ASP A 63 22.73 4.02 -1.40
CA ASP A 63 24.12 4.38 -1.09
C ASP A 63 24.58 3.78 0.26
N ARG A 64 23.67 3.79 1.25
CA ARG A 64 23.94 3.34 2.62
C ARG A 64 23.83 1.83 2.80
N LEU A 65 22.80 1.21 2.24
CA LEU A 65 22.49 -0.21 2.46
C LEU A 65 23.14 -1.14 1.44
N ILE A 66 23.39 -0.68 0.21
CA ILE A 66 23.97 -1.51 -0.86
C ILE A 66 25.40 -1.04 -1.17
N ARG A 67 25.55 0.21 -1.63
CA ARG A 67 26.83 0.73 -2.14
C ARG A 67 27.94 0.70 -1.09
N ARG A 68 27.61 0.83 0.20
CA ARG A 68 28.56 0.69 1.33
C ARG A 68 29.31 -0.65 1.32
N PHE A 69 28.62 -1.75 1.04
CA PHE A 69 29.18 -3.11 1.07
C PHE A 69 29.79 -3.58 -0.26
N GLN A 70 29.51 -2.86 -1.37
CA GLN A 70 30.19 -3.12 -2.64
C GLN A 70 31.71 -2.98 -2.50
N THR A 71 32.43 -3.93 -3.09
CA THR A 71 33.89 -3.91 -3.25
C THR A 71 34.33 -2.80 -4.21
N THR A 72 35.62 -2.46 -4.19
CA THR A 72 36.21 -1.53 -5.16
C THR A 72 36.09 -2.04 -6.60
N GLU A 73 36.23 -3.34 -6.81
CA GLU A 73 36.12 -3.97 -8.13
C GLU A 73 34.68 -3.93 -8.69
N GLU A 74 33.67 -4.20 -7.84
CA GLU A 74 32.25 -4.03 -8.21
C GLU A 74 31.94 -2.57 -8.58
N ARG A 75 32.37 -1.60 -7.77
CA ARG A 75 32.17 -0.16 -8.05
C ARG A 75 32.87 0.30 -9.34
N GLU A 76 34.07 -0.20 -9.62
CA GLU A 76 34.78 0.10 -10.87
C GLU A 76 34.13 -0.57 -12.10
N ALA A 77 33.52 -1.75 -11.94
CA ALA A 77 32.74 -2.39 -12.99
C ALA A 77 31.42 -1.62 -13.25
N GLU A 78 30.69 -1.27 -12.20
CA GLU A 78 29.46 -0.47 -12.25
C GLU A 78 29.73 0.90 -12.88
N GLY A 79 30.75 1.62 -12.42
CA GLY A 79 31.14 2.93 -12.96
C GLY A 79 31.60 2.87 -14.43
N ARG A 80 32.22 1.76 -14.87
CA ARG A 80 32.52 1.52 -16.29
C ARG A 80 31.28 1.19 -17.12
N ALA A 81 30.30 0.49 -16.55
CA ALA A 81 29.05 0.16 -17.22
C ALA A 81 28.13 1.39 -17.36
N LYS A 82 27.96 2.18 -16.28
CA LYS A 82 27.18 3.44 -16.27
C LYS A 82 27.88 4.58 -17.02
N GLY A 83 29.22 4.53 -17.13
CA GLY A 83 30.03 5.55 -17.79
C GLY A 83 30.05 6.90 -17.07
N PHE A 84 30.83 7.85 -17.58
CA PHE A 84 31.02 9.15 -16.92
C PHE A 84 29.72 9.94 -16.74
N SER A 85 28.82 9.93 -17.73
CA SER A 85 27.53 10.62 -17.65
C SER A 85 26.59 9.98 -16.62
N GLY A 86 26.53 8.64 -16.56
CA GLY A 86 25.70 7.94 -15.59
C GLY A 86 26.19 8.14 -14.15
N VAL A 87 27.51 8.08 -13.93
CA VAL A 87 28.11 8.39 -12.61
C VAL A 87 27.77 9.82 -12.19
N LEU A 88 27.93 10.81 -13.08
CA LEU A 88 27.59 12.21 -12.79
C LEU A 88 26.09 12.40 -12.49
N GLN A 89 25.21 11.72 -13.24
CA GLN A 89 23.76 11.75 -13.00
C GLN A 89 23.43 11.19 -11.61
N THR A 90 23.97 10.02 -11.23
CA THR A 90 23.79 9.43 -9.90
C THR A 90 24.30 10.36 -8.79
N ASP A 91 25.45 11.01 -9.00
CA ASP A 91 26.01 11.94 -8.02
C ASP A 91 25.17 13.22 -7.85
N ILE A 92 24.61 13.75 -8.94
CA ILE A 92 23.63 14.87 -8.91
C ILE A 92 22.39 14.45 -8.14
N MET A 93 21.73 13.34 -8.52
CA MET A 93 20.50 12.88 -7.87
C MET A 93 20.70 12.58 -6.38
N ARG A 94 21.85 12.01 -5.98
CA ARG A 94 22.20 11.82 -4.57
C ARG A 94 22.38 13.17 -3.84
N SER A 95 22.95 14.19 -4.50
CA SER A 95 23.14 15.51 -3.90
C SER A 95 21.82 16.28 -3.74
N GLU A 96 20.91 16.15 -4.71
CA GLU A 96 19.56 16.72 -4.67
C GLU A 96 18.71 16.04 -3.60
N ALA A 97 18.72 14.70 -3.53
CA ALA A 97 18.01 13.95 -2.49
C ALA A 97 18.50 14.31 -1.08
N LYS A 98 19.81 14.53 -0.87
CA LYS A 98 20.34 15.00 0.44
C LYS A 98 19.81 16.39 0.83
N LEU A 99 19.63 17.28 -0.15
CA LEU A 99 19.06 18.61 0.08
C LEU A 99 17.56 18.52 0.36
N ASP A 100 16.83 17.68 -0.36
CA ASP A 100 15.39 17.47 -0.16
C ASP A 100 15.12 16.83 1.21
N ALA A 101 15.85 15.78 1.59
CA ALA A 101 15.72 15.14 2.91
C ALA A 101 16.07 16.06 4.10
N LEU A 102 16.90 17.09 3.88
CA LEU A 102 17.19 18.14 4.87
C LEU A 102 16.06 19.19 4.96
N ALA A 103 15.35 19.46 3.85
CA ALA A 103 14.22 20.39 3.79
C ALA A 103 12.89 19.75 4.22
N HIS A 104 12.72 18.47 3.89
CA HIS A 104 11.53 17.66 4.10
C HIS A 104 11.93 16.31 4.74
N PRO A 105 12.27 16.27 6.05
CA PRO A 105 12.61 15.02 6.73
C PRO A 105 11.38 14.09 6.76
N ASP A 106 11.47 12.95 6.08
CA ASP A 106 10.41 11.93 6.09
C ASP A 106 10.42 11.14 7.42
N PRO A 107 9.32 11.11 8.19
CA PRO A 107 9.21 10.31 9.40
C PRO A 107 9.42 8.80 9.20
N HIS A 108 9.20 8.29 7.98
CA HIS A 108 9.34 6.87 7.66
C HIS A 108 10.74 6.48 7.16
N SER A 109 11.61 7.45 6.90
CA SER A 109 12.98 7.17 6.50
C SER A 109 13.81 6.70 7.70
N ILE A 110 14.61 5.65 7.48
CA ILE A 110 15.63 5.22 8.44
C ILE A 110 16.81 6.21 8.51
N LEU A 111 16.85 7.17 7.59
CA LEU A 111 17.92 8.11 7.33
C LEU A 111 17.50 9.53 7.70
N SER A 112 18.12 10.08 8.75
CA SER A 112 18.06 11.50 9.08
C SER A 112 19.27 12.25 8.54
N TYR A 113 19.07 13.48 8.07
CA TYR A 113 20.14 14.34 7.58
C TYR A 113 20.18 15.66 8.34
N THR A 114 21.37 16.06 8.78
CA THR A 114 21.58 17.34 9.47
C THR A 114 22.72 18.12 8.84
N ARG A 115 22.68 19.44 9.04
CA ARG A 115 23.67 20.36 8.49
C ARG A 115 24.81 20.52 9.47
N GLY A 116 25.96 19.96 9.13
CA GLY A 116 27.20 20.10 9.88
C GLY A 116 27.69 21.55 9.96
N PRO A 117 28.62 21.86 10.89
CA PRO A 117 29.07 23.23 11.17
C PRO A 117 29.73 23.93 9.97
N ASN A 118 30.27 23.16 9.01
CA ASN A 118 30.89 23.66 7.78
C ASN A 118 29.90 23.74 6.60
N GLY A 119 28.61 23.47 6.83
CA GLY A 119 27.57 23.45 5.79
C GLY A 119 27.45 22.13 5.01
N GLU A 120 28.27 21.13 5.32
CA GLU A 120 28.17 19.75 4.83
C GLU A 120 26.88 19.07 5.32
N ILE A 121 26.28 18.20 4.50
CA ILE A 121 25.09 17.43 4.87
C ILE A 121 25.55 16.05 5.37
N LEU A 122 25.48 15.86 6.68
CA LEU A 122 25.84 14.62 7.35
C LEU A 122 24.59 13.74 7.47
N ALA A 123 24.73 12.44 7.22
CA ALA A 123 23.73 11.48 7.66
C ALA A 123 23.90 11.30 9.17
N GLU A 124 22.87 11.60 9.95
CA GLU A 124 22.82 11.18 11.35
C GLU A 124 22.35 9.73 11.39
N ASP A 125 23.25 8.89 11.90
CA ASP A 125 23.03 7.47 12.06
C ASP A 125 22.04 7.23 13.20
N ARG A 126 20.76 7.03 12.86
CA ARG A 126 19.88 6.22 13.71
C ARG A 126 20.49 4.81 13.76
N ASP A 127 20.53 4.19 14.94
CA ASP A 127 21.43 3.07 15.31
C ASP A 127 21.31 1.75 14.51
N GLU A 128 20.48 1.71 13.46
CA GLU A 128 20.18 0.56 12.61
C GLU A 128 21.04 0.54 11.34
N ILE A 129 22.36 0.41 11.51
CA ILE A 129 23.27 0.10 10.38
C ILE A 129 23.43 -1.42 10.30
N PRO A 130 23.09 -2.08 9.17
CA PRO A 130 23.34 -3.51 9.00
C PRO A 130 24.82 -3.85 9.12
N LEU A 131 25.11 -5.05 9.61
CA LEU A 131 26.49 -5.53 9.79
C LEU A 131 27.03 -6.19 8.52
N ASP A 132 26.14 -6.74 7.68
CA ASP A 132 26.48 -7.50 6.48
C ASP A 132 25.72 -7.04 5.22
N LYS A 133 26.25 -7.42 4.05
CA LYS A 133 25.67 -7.15 2.73
C LYS A 133 24.27 -7.78 2.59
N GLU A 134 24.07 -9.01 3.07
CA GLU A 134 22.77 -9.69 3.01
C GLU A 134 21.70 -8.97 3.86
N GLU A 135 22.08 -8.49 5.05
CA GLU A 135 21.18 -7.67 5.89
C GLU A 135 20.86 -6.33 5.22
N GLY A 136 21.85 -5.69 4.58
CA GLY A 136 21.67 -4.47 3.79
C GLY A 136 20.71 -4.65 2.61
N GLU A 137 20.90 -5.70 1.82
CA GLU A 137 20.00 -6.05 0.70
C GLU A 137 18.58 -6.36 1.16
N LYS A 138 18.43 -7.07 2.29
CA LYS A 138 17.12 -7.37 2.88
C LYS A 138 16.41 -6.12 3.39
N LEU A 139 17.10 -5.26 4.15
CA LEU A 139 16.54 -4.01 4.66
C LEU A 139 16.20 -3.03 3.52
N TRP A 140 17.02 -2.97 2.47
CA TRP A 140 16.73 -2.20 1.26
C TRP A 140 15.46 -2.69 0.58
N ARG A 141 15.33 -4.00 0.34
CA ARG A 141 14.12 -4.61 -0.24
C ARG A 141 12.88 -4.33 0.61
N GLN A 142 12.96 -4.50 1.93
CA GLN A 142 11.84 -4.25 2.86
C GLN A 142 11.41 -2.78 2.87
N ASN A 143 12.35 -1.85 2.84
CA ASN A 143 12.02 -0.43 2.80
C ASN A 143 11.41 -0.02 1.45
N MET A 144 11.94 -0.53 0.34
CA MET A 144 11.37 -0.33 -1.01
C MET A 144 9.97 -0.95 -1.15
N GLU A 145 9.72 -2.11 -0.55
CA GLU A 145 8.39 -2.71 -0.43
C GLU A 145 7.44 -1.79 0.36
N LEU A 146 7.84 -1.31 1.54
CA LEU A 146 7.01 -0.40 2.34
C LEU A 146 6.71 0.92 1.61
N ARG A 147 7.70 1.51 0.92
CA ARG A 147 7.55 2.70 0.07
C ARG A 147 6.52 2.44 -1.05
N PHE A 148 6.61 1.28 -1.71
CA PHE A 148 5.64 0.89 -2.73
C PHE A 148 4.22 0.73 -2.18
N LEU A 149 4.06 0.01 -1.06
CA LEU A 149 2.76 -0.21 -0.41
C LEU A 149 2.08 1.09 0.00
N ARG A 150 2.85 2.10 0.45
CA ARG A 150 2.33 3.44 0.77
C ARG A 150 1.91 4.24 -0.46
N GLY A 151 2.49 3.99 -1.63
CA GLY A 151 2.24 4.78 -2.84
C GLY A 151 3.24 5.92 -3.02
N GLU A 152 4.44 5.76 -2.46
CA GLU A 152 5.48 6.79 -2.45
C GLU A 152 6.42 6.71 -3.67
N ASP A 153 6.25 5.68 -4.53
CA ASP A 153 7.06 5.54 -5.74
C ASP A 153 6.51 6.37 -6.91
N ARG A 154 7.14 7.51 -7.16
CA ARG A 154 6.67 8.51 -8.13
C ARG A 154 6.82 8.09 -9.60
N ASP A 155 7.66 7.09 -9.86
CA ASP A 155 7.94 6.58 -11.20
C ASP A 155 6.99 5.42 -11.60
N PHE A 156 6.17 4.92 -10.66
CA PHE A 156 5.23 3.82 -10.88
C PHE A 156 3.78 4.31 -11.08
N ASP A 157 3.09 3.78 -12.08
CA ASP A 157 1.67 4.05 -12.31
C ASP A 157 0.76 3.13 -11.48
N TYR A 158 0.47 3.58 -10.26
CA TYR A 158 -0.41 2.88 -9.33
C TYR A 158 -1.83 2.64 -9.84
N THR A 159 -2.33 3.37 -10.84
CA THR A 159 -3.70 3.14 -11.34
C THR A 159 -3.88 1.71 -11.88
N THR A 160 -2.81 1.16 -12.47
CA THR A 160 -2.76 -0.21 -13.02
C THR A 160 -2.91 -1.32 -11.96
N VAL A 161 -2.74 -0.99 -10.67
CA VAL A 161 -2.79 -1.93 -9.55
C VAL A 161 -3.92 -1.57 -8.59
N ASP A 162 -4.07 -0.29 -8.25
CA ASP A 162 -5.05 0.20 -7.29
C ASP A 162 -6.48 0.07 -7.79
N GLU A 163 -6.71 0.18 -9.10
CA GLU A 163 -8.03 0.01 -9.74
C GLU A 163 -8.27 -1.43 -10.23
N ASN A 164 -7.26 -2.30 -10.20
CA ASN A 164 -7.39 -3.67 -10.71
C ASN A 164 -7.95 -4.65 -9.66
N GLU A 165 -9.20 -5.05 -9.84
CA GLU A 165 -9.91 -6.03 -9.02
C GLU A 165 -9.32 -7.46 -9.11
N GLU A 166 -8.51 -7.79 -10.13
CA GLU A 166 -7.81 -9.09 -10.23
C GLU A 166 -6.80 -9.32 -9.08
N TYR A 167 -6.32 -8.24 -8.46
CA TYR A 167 -5.46 -8.32 -7.27
C TYR A 167 -6.23 -8.33 -5.94
N ASP A 168 -7.56 -8.18 -5.95
CA ASP A 168 -8.42 -8.52 -4.80
C ASP A 168 -8.56 -10.05 -4.74
N ASP A 169 -7.50 -10.71 -4.27
CA ASP A 169 -7.50 -12.15 -4.05
C ASP A 169 -8.31 -12.48 -2.78
N TRP A 170 -9.64 -12.59 -2.95
CA TRP A 170 -10.60 -13.18 -2.00
C TRP A 170 -10.29 -14.68 -1.85
N ASN A 171 -9.14 -14.97 -1.26
CA ASN A 171 -8.58 -16.30 -1.28
C ASN A 171 -9.39 -17.20 -0.33
N GLU A 172 -9.90 -18.34 -0.81
CA GLU A 172 -10.68 -19.31 -0.01
C GLU A 172 -9.95 -19.74 1.28
N GLU A 173 -8.62 -19.63 1.30
CA GLU A 173 -7.77 -19.85 2.47
C GLU A 173 -8.06 -18.89 3.64
N GLN A 174 -8.47 -17.63 3.36
CA GLN A 174 -8.86 -16.68 4.39
C GLN A 174 -10.27 -16.97 4.93
N GLU A 175 -11.21 -17.35 4.07
CA GLU A 175 -12.54 -17.82 4.53
C GLU A 175 -12.37 -19.07 5.41
N ARG A 176 -11.57 -20.06 5.00
CA ARG A 176 -11.24 -21.22 5.84
C ARG A 176 -10.65 -20.84 7.19
N TYR A 177 -9.70 -19.90 7.23
CA TYR A 177 -9.07 -19.45 8.47
C TYR A 177 -10.09 -18.78 9.42
N PHE A 178 -11.02 -17.98 8.88
CA PHE A 178 -12.10 -17.36 9.66
C PHE A 178 -13.20 -18.34 10.08
N ASP A 179 -13.49 -19.37 9.27
CA ASP A 179 -14.47 -20.43 9.59
C ASP A 179 -13.91 -21.42 10.64
N ASP A 180 -12.60 -21.69 10.64
CA ASP A 180 -11.93 -22.58 11.60
C ASP A 180 -11.59 -21.88 12.94
N GLU A 181 -11.53 -20.54 13.01
CA GLU A 181 -11.35 -19.78 14.26
C GLU A 181 -12.69 -19.56 15.01
N GLU A 182 -13.04 -20.46 15.94
CA GLU A 182 -14.10 -20.17 16.92
C GLU A 182 -13.69 -18.97 17.82
N PRO A 183 -14.54 -17.94 17.99
CA PRO A 183 -14.17 -16.71 18.69
C PRO A 183 -13.98 -16.93 20.21
N GLU A 184 -12.72 -16.98 20.66
CA GLU A 184 -12.37 -17.07 22.07
C GLU A 184 -12.57 -15.73 22.79
N TRP A 185 -13.57 -15.65 23.67
CA TRP A 185 -13.79 -14.50 24.53
C TRP A 185 -12.79 -14.48 25.68
N VAL A 186 -11.79 -13.61 25.59
CA VAL A 186 -10.86 -13.34 26.70
C VAL A 186 -11.59 -12.62 27.84
N ILE A 187 -12.18 -13.39 28.75
CA ILE A 187 -12.67 -12.90 30.02
C ILE A 187 -11.46 -12.71 30.93
N GLU A 188 -11.09 -11.46 31.20
CA GLU A 188 -10.04 -11.13 32.16
C GLU A 188 -10.47 -11.63 33.56
N ASN A 189 -9.78 -12.63 34.08
CA ASN A 189 -10.10 -13.29 35.35
C ASN A 189 -9.84 -12.34 36.54
N THR A 190 -10.78 -11.45 36.85
CA THR A 190 -10.90 -10.89 38.20
C THR A 190 -11.20 -12.03 39.17
N GLU A 191 -10.29 -12.24 40.12
CA GLU A 191 -10.24 -13.44 40.97
C GLU A 191 -11.57 -13.73 41.69
N GLY A 192 -12.19 -14.87 41.36
CA GLY A 192 -13.10 -15.59 42.27
C GLY A 192 -14.61 -15.42 42.08
N ASP A 193 -15.17 -15.88 40.94
CA ASP A 193 -16.50 -16.52 40.94
C ASP A 193 -16.65 -17.52 39.79
N ASP A 194 -16.93 -18.79 40.09
CA ASP A 194 -17.05 -19.90 39.13
C ASP A 194 -18.42 -19.89 38.37
N ASN A 195 -18.98 -18.72 38.08
CA ASN A 195 -20.35 -18.59 37.54
C ASN A 195 -20.59 -17.43 36.55
N VAL A 196 -19.55 -16.94 35.87
CA VAL A 196 -19.71 -15.82 34.92
C VAL A 196 -20.42 -16.24 33.61
N GLN A 197 -20.40 -17.53 33.23
CA GLN A 197 -21.06 -18.01 32.00
C GLN A 197 -22.60 -17.98 32.03
N SER A 198 -23.25 -17.84 33.19
CA SER A 198 -24.72 -17.98 33.29
C SER A 198 -25.53 -16.68 33.30
N HIS A 199 -24.88 -15.51 33.39
CA HIS A 199 -25.54 -14.24 33.73
C HIS A 199 -25.28 -13.04 32.78
N LEU A 200 -25.01 -13.30 31.51
CA LEU A 200 -25.13 -12.29 30.45
C LEU A 200 -26.60 -12.17 29.98
N GLN A 201 -27.48 -11.71 30.87
CA GLN A 201 -28.84 -11.27 30.48
C GLN A 201 -28.79 -9.82 30.03
N GLY A 202 -29.12 -9.57 28.77
CA GLY A 202 -29.09 -8.23 28.18
C GLY A 202 -30.22 -7.33 28.68
N GLU A 203 -29.99 -6.59 29.76
CA GLU A 203 -30.84 -5.46 30.15
C GLU A 203 -30.46 -4.21 29.33
N THR A 204 -30.99 -4.11 28.10
CA THR A 204 -30.94 -2.87 27.32
C THR A 204 -31.89 -1.84 27.94
N GLY A 205 -31.41 -1.15 28.97
CA GLY A 205 -32.11 -0.07 29.65
C GLY A 205 -32.33 1.14 28.75
N VAL A 206 -33.43 1.14 27.99
CA VAL A 206 -33.92 2.33 27.28
C VAL A 206 -34.31 3.38 28.33
N GLN A 207 -33.54 4.46 28.39
CA GLN A 207 -33.90 5.65 29.15
C GLN A 207 -34.89 6.48 28.33
N ASP A 208 -36.15 6.51 28.77
CA ASP A 208 -37.11 7.52 28.33
C ASP A 208 -36.84 8.85 29.08
N PHE A 209 -37.18 9.97 28.44
CA PHE A 209 -36.67 11.32 28.77
C PHE A 209 -37.26 11.98 30.04
#